data_AF-A0A537MEM5-F1
#
_entry.id   AF-A0A537MEM5-F1
#
_cell.length_a   1.000
_cell.length_b   1.000
_cell.length_c   1.000
_cell.angle_alpha   90.00
_cell.angle_beta   90.00
_cell.angle_gamma   90.00
#
_symmetry.space_group_name_H-M   'P 1'
#
loop_
_entity.id
_entity.type
_entity.pdbx_description
1 polymer ?
#
loop_
_entity_poly.entity_id
_entity_poly.type
_entity_poly.pdbx_seq_one_letter_code
_entity_poly.pdbx_strand_id
1 'polypeptide(L)'
;MIATAIAMLLSMQASDTTRASREAFTRCLGRFVDSSMEAGKTAAQFSAEFPQACATEQSAFRNAIIARDTASRSTRASAEESANAEIEDARFNFNDRFQGAQPPQVAAASTPAGQPAAQTAAQTTPAPAAQQASQPH
;
A
#
# COMPACT_ATOMS: atom_id res chain seq x y z
N MET A 1 -12.42 -23.29 39.56
CA MET A 1 -13.27 -23.34 38.35
C MET A 1 -13.77 -21.97 37.91
N ILE A 2 -14.21 -21.07 38.81
CA ILE A 2 -14.78 -19.75 38.43
C ILE A 2 -13.73 -18.81 37.79
N ALA A 3 -12.49 -18.80 38.28
CA ALA A 3 -11.41 -17.95 37.74
C ALA A 3 -11.05 -18.27 36.27
N THR A 4 -11.17 -19.53 35.85
CA THR A 4 -10.87 -19.94 34.48
C THR A 4 -11.95 -19.50 33.50
N ALA A 5 -13.21 -19.46 33.93
CA ALA A 5 -14.34 -19.02 33.10
C ALA A 5 -14.26 -17.51 32.78
N ILE A 6 -13.85 -16.69 33.76
CA ILE A 6 -13.72 -15.24 33.58
C ILE A 6 -12.61 -14.90 32.57
N ALA A 7 -11.48 -15.62 32.63
CA ALA A 7 -10.37 -15.41 31.69
C ALA A 7 -10.77 -15.71 30.23
N MET A 8 -11.54 -16.78 29.98
CA MET A 8 -11.99 -17.13 28.64
C MET A 8 -12.94 -16.08 28.03
N LEU A 9 -13.83 -15.50 28.84
CA LEU A 9 -14.76 -14.45 28.39
C LEU A 9 -14.03 -13.16 27.96
N LEU A 10 -12.97 -12.79 28.68
CA LEU A 10 -12.15 -11.62 28.36
C LEU A 10 -11.38 -11.79 27.04
N SER A 11 -10.84 -12.99 26.79
CA SER A 11 -10.10 -13.29 25.55
C SER A 11 -11.01 -13.31 24.31
N MET A 12 -12.26 -13.80 24.42
CA MET A 12 -13.22 -13.78 23.32
C MET A 12 -13.61 -12.35 22.95
N GLN A 13 -13.98 -11.52 23.92
CA GLN A 13 -14.33 -10.11 23.73
C GLN A 13 -13.19 -9.30 23.08
N ALA A 14 -11.95 -9.53 23.53
CA ALA A 14 -10.79 -8.86 22.96
C ALA A 14 -10.61 -9.24 21.47
N SER A 15 -10.78 -10.53 21.14
CA SER A 15 -10.67 -11.03 19.77
C SER A 15 -11.73 -10.45 18.84
N ASP A 16 -12.99 -10.36 19.30
CA ASP A 16 -14.08 -9.75 18.53
C ASP A 16 -13.85 -8.24 18.31
N THR A 17 -13.35 -7.55 19.33
CA THR A 17 -13.00 -6.13 19.24
C THR A 17 -11.85 -5.90 18.25
N THR A 18 -10.82 -6.75 18.24
CA THR A 18 -9.73 -6.69 17.25
C THR A 18 -10.24 -6.92 15.84
N ARG A 19 -11.16 -7.87 15.63
CA ARG A 19 -11.78 -8.12 14.32
C ARG A 19 -12.57 -6.91 13.83
N ALA A 20 -13.45 -6.37 14.67
CA ALA A 20 -14.29 -5.23 14.30
C ALA A 20 -13.47 -3.96 14.00
N SER A 21 -12.43 -3.69 14.78
CA SER A 21 -11.54 -2.54 14.56
C SER A 21 -10.66 -2.70 13.32
N ARG A 22 -10.17 -3.92 13.01
CA ARG A 22 -9.50 -4.20 11.72
C ARG A 22 -10.43 -3.91 10.54
N GLU A 23 -11.67 -4.37 10.62
CA GLU A 23 -12.65 -4.16 9.56
C GLU A 23 -12.92 -2.66 9.36
N ALA A 24 -13.07 -1.90 10.45
CA ALA A 24 -13.24 -0.45 10.37
C ALA A 24 -12.04 0.24 9.70
N PHE A 25 -10.81 -0.12 10.10
CA PHE A 25 -9.59 0.44 9.53
C PHE A 25 -9.45 0.12 8.04
N THR A 26 -9.55 -1.16 7.67
CA THR A 26 -9.44 -1.61 6.26
C THR A 26 -10.56 -1.02 5.38
N ARG A 27 -11.78 -0.88 5.90
CA ARG A 27 -12.87 -0.21 5.20
C ARG A 27 -12.59 1.28 4.98
N CYS A 28 -12.02 1.96 5.96
CA CYS A 28 -11.61 3.35 5.81
C CYS A 28 -10.51 3.50 4.75
N LEU A 29 -9.47 2.66 4.80
CA LEU A 29 -8.39 2.65 3.79
C LEU A 29 -8.94 2.39 2.39
N GLY A 30 -9.86 1.43 2.24
CA GLY A 30 -10.53 1.15 0.96
C GLY A 30 -11.25 2.36 0.40
N ARG A 31 -12.09 3.03 1.21
CA ARG A 31 -12.76 4.27 0.78
C ARG A 31 -11.78 5.37 0.41
N PHE A 32 -10.69 5.52 1.14
CA PHE A 32 -9.67 6.51 0.84
C PHE A 32 -8.99 6.23 -0.51
N VAL A 33 -8.66 4.97 -0.80
CA VAL A 33 -8.11 4.55 -2.09
C VAL A 33 -9.12 4.80 -3.21
N ASP A 34 -10.35 4.34 -3.06
CA ASP A 34 -11.39 4.46 -4.09
C ASP A 34 -11.69 5.94 -4.39
N SER A 35 -11.89 6.78 -3.36
CA SER A 35 -12.09 8.23 -3.53
C SER A 35 -10.88 8.95 -4.13
N SER A 36 -9.65 8.48 -3.84
CA SER A 36 -8.44 9.04 -4.44
C SER A 36 -8.33 8.71 -5.92
N MET A 37 -8.80 7.53 -6.33
CA MET A 37 -8.88 7.13 -7.73
C MET A 37 -9.97 7.94 -8.47
N GLU A 38 -11.15 8.09 -7.87
CA GLU A 38 -12.24 8.91 -8.43
C GLU A 38 -11.83 10.38 -8.59
N ALA A 39 -11.05 10.91 -7.65
CA ALA A 39 -10.49 12.25 -7.71
C ALA A 39 -9.30 12.38 -8.68
N GLY A 40 -8.84 11.28 -9.29
CA GLY A 40 -7.70 11.28 -10.21
C GLY A 40 -6.38 11.68 -9.55
N LYS A 41 -6.20 11.37 -8.26
CA LYS A 41 -4.96 11.71 -7.56
C LYS A 41 -3.76 11.04 -8.22
N THR A 42 -2.65 11.76 -8.25
CA THR A 42 -1.36 11.19 -8.66
C THR A 42 -0.76 10.35 -7.52
N ALA A 43 0.18 9.47 -7.87
CA ALA A 43 0.95 8.69 -6.89
C ALA A 43 1.60 9.57 -5.80
N ALA A 44 2.12 10.75 -6.20
CA ALA A 44 2.75 11.68 -5.26
C ALA A 44 1.74 12.30 -4.29
N GLN A 45 0.57 12.75 -4.79
CA GLN A 45 -0.50 13.31 -3.96
C GLN A 45 -1.03 12.27 -2.98
N PHE A 46 -1.30 11.06 -3.46
CA PHE A 46 -1.75 9.96 -2.62
C PHE A 46 -0.73 9.64 -1.50
N SER A 47 0.56 9.49 -1.86
CA SER A 47 1.62 9.14 -0.90
C SER A 47 1.81 10.21 0.19
N ALA A 48 1.53 11.48 -0.10
CA ALA A 48 1.63 12.56 0.87
C ALA A 48 0.48 12.54 1.90
N GLU A 49 -0.74 12.17 1.47
CA GLU A 49 -1.95 12.22 2.30
C GLU A 49 -2.24 10.89 3.01
N PHE A 50 -1.95 9.77 2.35
CA PHE A 50 -2.27 8.42 2.83
C PHE A 50 -1.75 8.09 4.24
N PRO A 51 -0.53 8.51 4.66
CA PRO A 51 -0.04 8.22 6.01
C PRO A 51 -0.93 8.78 7.13
N GLN A 52 -1.64 9.87 6.88
CA GLN A 52 -2.53 10.51 7.85
C GLN A 52 -4.00 10.07 7.72
N ALA A 53 -4.34 9.36 6.64
CA ALA A 53 -5.69 8.84 6.44
C ALA A 53 -6.05 7.83 7.55
N CYS A 54 -7.33 7.84 7.95
CA CYS A 54 -7.91 6.86 8.87
C CYS A 54 -7.25 6.81 10.26
N ALA A 55 -6.72 7.93 10.77
CA ALA A 55 -6.00 7.99 12.04
C ALA A 55 -6.85 7.50 13.23
N THR A 56 -8.15 7.79 13.23
CA THR A 56 -9.08 7.35 14.28
C THR A 56 -9.22 5.83 14.30
N GLU A 57 -9.50 5.22 13.15
CA GLU A 57 -9.64 3.77 13.01
C GLU A 57 -8.32 3.05 13.25
N GLN A 58 -7.20 3.62 12.80
CA GLN A 58 -5.86 3.12 13.07
C GLN A 58 -5.58 3.05 14.58
N SER A 59 -5.90 4.12 15.31
CA SER A 59 -5.73 4.17 16.77
C SER A 59 -6.61 3.13 17.48
N ALA A 60 -7.86 2.99 17.05
CA ALA A 60 -8.78 1.99 17.59
C ALA A 60 -8.26 0.56 17.35
N PHE A 61 -7.77 0.27 16.14
CA PHE A 61 -7.22 -1.04 15.78
C PHE A 61 -5.92 -1.33 16.55
N ARG A 62 -5.02 -0.35 16.65
CA ARG A 62 -3.79 -0.45 17.46
C ARG A 62 -4.11 -0.84 18.90
N ASN A 63 -5.04 -0.14 19.53
CA ASN A 63 -5.43 -0.40 20.91
C ASN A 63 -6.07 -1.79 21.08
N ALA A 64 -6.88 -2.22 20.11
CA ALA A 64 -7.50 -3.54 20.16
C ALA A 64 -6.50 -4.68 20.03
N ILE A 65 -5.46 -4.56 19.18
CA ILE A 65 -4.38 -5.55 19.10
C ILE A 65 -3.64 -5.62 20.43
N ILE A 66 -3.27 -4.45 20.99
CA ILE A 66 -2.50 -4.45 22.23
C ILE A 66 -3.32 -5.06 23.38
N ALA A 67 -4.61 -4.76 23.46
CA ALA A 67 -5.50 -5.38 24.45
C ALA A 67 -5.60 -6.90 24.29
N ARG A 68 -5.73 -7.41 23.06
CA ARG A 68 -5.77 -8.85 22.77
C ARG A 68 -4.47 -9.55 23.15
N ASP A 69 -3.33 -8.99 22.77
CA ASP A 69 -2.03 -9.62 22.98
C ASP A 69 -1.65 -9.60 24.46
N THR A 70 -1.93 -8.49 25.17
CA THR A 70 -1.72 -8.43 26.63
C THR A 70 -2.66 -9.35 27.40
N ALA A 71 -3.93 -9.51 26.95
CA ALA A 71 -4.83 -10.53 27.51
C ALA A 71 -4.30 -11.96 27.28
N SER A 72 -3.49 -12.16 26.23
CA SER A 72 -2.79 -13.41 25.91
C SER A 72 -1.42 -13.53 26.58
N ARG A 73 -1.10 -12.64 27.55
CA ARG A 73 0.13 -12.58 28.34
C ARG A 73 1.39 -12.13 27.57
N SER A 74 1.27 -11.51 26.41
CA SER A 74 2.39 -10.82 25.75
C SER A 74 2.82 -9.58 26.57
N THR A 75 4.10 -9.21 26.45
CA THR A 75 4.58 -7.94 27.01
C THR A 75 3.98 -6.77 26.25
N ARG A 76 3.86 -5.62 26.92
CA ARG A 76 3.36 -4.39 26.28
C ARG A 76 4.18 -4.00 25.04
N ALA A 77 5.51 -4.11 25.11
CA ALA A 77 6.40 -3.81 23.99
C ALA A 77 6.17 -4.74 22.78
N SER A 78 6.06 -6.06 23.02
CA SER A 78 5.79 -7.02 21.94
C SER A 78 4.39 -6.83 21.33
N ALA A 79 3.41 -6.47 22.14
CA ALA A 79 2.06 -6.15 21.67
C ALA A 79 2.03 -4.85 20.84
N GLU A 80 2.85 -3.85 21.19
CA GLU A 80 2.99 -2.62 20.40
C GLU A 80 3.70 -2.87 19.07
N GLU A 81 4.74 -3.70 19.05
CA GLU A 81 5.41 -4.13 17.81
C GLU A 81 4.44 -4.87 16.88
N SER A 82 3.67 -5.82 17.43
CA SER A 82 2.65 -6.56 16.69
C SER A 82 1.60 -5.60 16.11
N ALA A 83 1.12 -4.65 16.92
CA ALA A 83 0.15 -3.67 16.46
C ALA A 83 0.68 -2.77 15.34
N ASN A 84 1.95 -2.36 15.42
CA ASN A 84 2.58 -1.56 14.37
C ASN A 84 2.73 -2.37 13.07
N ALA A 85 3.21 -3.62 13.15
CA ALA A 85 3.38 -4.49 11.99
C ALA A 85 2.04 -4.75 11.27
N GLU A 86 0.97 -5.04 12.01
CA GLU A 86 -0.37 -5.24 11.45
C GLU A 86 -0.93 -3.99 10.75
N ILE A 87 -0.61 -2.81 11.27
CA ILE A 87 -1.02 -1.52 10.70
C ILE A 87 -0.20 -1.20 9.45
N GLU A 88 1.11 -1.44 9.49
CA GLU A 88 2.01 -1.22 8.37
C GLU A 88 1.68 -2.15 7.19
N ASP A 89 1.40 -3.43 7.45
CA ASP A 89 0.96 -4.37 6.43
C ASP A 89 -0.34 -3.91 5.75
N ALA A 90 -1.35 -3.54 6.54
CA ALA A 90 -2.60 -3.02 5.98
C ALA A 90 -2.34 -1.76 5.13
N ARG A 91 -1.53 -0.82 5.61
CA ARG A 91 -1.19 0.39 4.84
C ARG A 91 -0.44 0.05 3.56
N PHE A 92 0.55 -0.84 3.62
CA PHE A 92 1.30 -1.29 2.46
C PHE A 92 0.39 -1.89 1.40
N ASN A 93 -0.51 -2.80 1.78
CA ASN A 93 -1.43 -3.47 0.87
C ASN A 93 -2.37 -2.49 0.15
N PHE A 94 -2.90 -1.48 0.85
CA PHE A 94 -3.77 -0.48 0.22
C PHE A 94 -3.01 0.56 -0.60
N ASN A 95 -1.78 0.90 -0.22
CA ASN A 95 -0.91 1.71 -1.07
C ASN A 95 -0.55 0.99 -2.37
N ASP A 96 -0.15 -0.28 -2.28
CA ASP A 96 0.17 -1.11 -3.46
C ASP A 96 -1.02 -1.21 -4.41
N ARG A 97 -2.23 -1.46 -3.88
CA ARG A 97 -3.48 -1.43 -4.67
C ARG A 97 -3.66 -0.12 -5.44
N PHE A 98 -3.42 1.03 -4.80
CA PHE A 98 -3.54 2.32 -5.48
C PHE A 98 -2.49 2.45 -6.59
N GLN A 99 -1.23 2.10 -6.31
CA GLN A 99 -0.14 2.20 -7.29
C GLN A 99 -0.34 1.26 -8.48
N GLY A 100 -0.79 0.03 -8.24
CA GLY A 100 -1.07 -0.96 -9.28
C GLY A 100 -2.30 -0.63 -10.14
N ALA A 101 -3.22 0.19 -9.64
CA ALA A 101 -4.40 0.64 -10.37
C ALA A 101 -4.15 1.91 -11.21
N GLN A 102 -3.01 2.57 -11.06
CA GLN A 102 -2.65 3.72 -11.89
C GLN A 102 -2.36 3.22 -13.33
N PRO A 103 -2.88 3.89 -14.37
CA PRO A 103 -2.44 3.61 -15.72
C PRO A 103 -0.92 3.81 -15.79
N PRO A 104 -0.20 3.05 -16.65
CA PRO A 104 1.23 3.24 -16.84
C PRO A 104 1.45 4.73 -17.11
N GLN A 105 2.12 5.40 -16.18
CA GLN A 105 2.36 6.83 -16.23
C GLN A 105 3.29 7.09 -17.42
N VAL A 106 2.73 7.20 -18.62
CA VAL A 106 3.39 7.81 -19.77
C VAL A 106 3.50 9.29 -19.47
N ALA A 107 4.55 9.65 -18.72
CA ALA A 107 5.24 10.94 -18.83
C ALA A 107 4.36 12.17 -19.10
N ALA A 108 3.28 12.37 -18.35
CA ALA A 108 2.46 13.58 -18.40
C ALA A 108 2.51 14.21 -17.00
N ALA A 109 3.25 15.28 -16.70
CA ALA A 109 3.67 16.38 -17.56
C ALA A 109 5.06 16.90 -17.17
N SER A 110 5.94 16.99 -18.16
CA SER A 110 7.00 18.00 -18.23
C SER A 110 7.02 18.51 -19.66
N THR A 111 5.92 19.14 -20.07
CA THR A 111 5.89 19.98 -21.26
C THR A 111 5.85 21.43 -20.78
N PRO A 112 6.99 22.13 -20.65
CA PRO A 112 6.96 23.57 -20.77
C PRO A 112 6.60 23.89 -22.23
N ALA A 113 5.55 24.67 -22.43
CA ALA A 113 5.22 25.23 -23.73
C ALA A 113 6.44 26.01 -24.28
N GLY A 114 6.96 25.58 -25.42
CA GLY A 114 8.07 26.25 -26.11
C GLY A 114 8.86 25.33 -27.03
N GLN A 115 8.33 25.05 -28.22
CA GLN A 115 9.13 24.62 -29.36
C GLN A 115 10.10 25.76 -29.79
N PRO A 116 11.27 25.46 -30.38
CA PRO A 116 11.29 25.18 -31.82
C PRO A 116 12.11 23.96 -32.22
N ALA A 117 11.65 23.40 -33.34
CA ALA A 117 12.31 22.39 -34.15
C ALA A 117 13.75 22.77 -34.51
N ALA A 118 14.68 21.82 -34.30
CA ALA A 118 15.98 21.80 -34.95
C ALA A 118 16.29 20.37 -35.39
N GLN A 119 15.77 20.04 -36.58
CA GLN A 119 16.49 19.36 -37.67
C GLN A 119 17.47 18.25 -37.28
N THR A 120 17.02 17.00 -37.29
CA THR A 120 17.92 15.86 -37.53
C THR A 120 17.83 15.48 -39.00
N ALA A 121 18.55 16.23 -39.83
CA ALA A 121 18.88 15.80 -41.18
C ALA A 121 20.09 14.87 -41.09
N ALA A 122 19.89 13.57 -41.35
CA ALA A 122 20.87 12.70 -41.98
C ALA A 122 20.21 11.36 -42.35
N GLN A 123 19.51 11.37 -43.49
CA GLN A 123 19.30 10.18 -44.28
C GLN A 123 20.63 9.81 -44.94
N THR A 124 21.15 8.62 -44.66
CA THR A 124 22.07 7.93 -45.57
C THR A 124 21.98 6.42 -45.35
N THR A 125 21.23 5.76 -46.23
CA THR A 125 21.49 4.39 -46.73
C THR A 125 21.65 4.55 -48.25
N PRO A 126 22.32 3.66 -49.02
CA PRO A 126 22.46 2.20 -48.86
C PRO A 126 23.94 1.73 -49.02
N ALA A 127 24.34 0.46 -48.89
CA ALA A 127 24.01 -0.68 -49.75
C ALA A 127 24.72 -1.97 -49.26
N PRO A 128 24.34 -3.16 -49.77
CA PRO A 128 24.56 -4.47 -49.16
C PRO A 128 25.71 -5.27 -49.80
N ALA A 129 26.27 -6.26 -49.09
CA ALA A 129 26.78 -7.50 -49.70
C ALA A 129 27.24 -8.56 -48.68
N ALA A 130 26.87 -9.82 -48.99
CA ALA A 130 27.61 -11.07 -48.77
C ALA A 130 27.76 -11.59 -47.32
N GLN A 131 27.03 -12.64 -46.93
CA GLN A 131 27.22 -14.08 -47.22
C GLN A 131 28.10 -14.80 -46.19
N GLN A 132 27.47 -15.83 -45.59
CA GLN A 132 28.00 -17.15 -45.25
C GLN A 132 29.27 -17.24 -44.37
N ALA A 133 29.14 -17.92 -43.23
CA ALA A 133 29.57 -19.32 -43.09
C ALA A 133 29.80 -19.68 -41.61
N SER A 134 29.23 -20.82 -41.22
CA SER A 134 29.81 -21.81 -40.30
C SER A 134 30.05 -21.41 -38.84
N GLN A 135 29.32 -22.09 -37.93
CA GLN A 135 29.99 -22.99 -36.97
C GLN A 135 28.98 -23.96 -36.32
N PRO A 136 29.26 -25.27 -36.31
CA PRO A 136 28.49 -26.28 -35.59
C PRO A 136 29.03 -26.54 -34.16
N HIS A 137 28.13 -27.08 -33.32
CA HIS A 137 28.30 -27.86 -32.08
C HIS A 137 29.42 -27.53 -31.09
#